data_AF-A0A4R0XJK6-F1
#
_entry.id   AF-A0A4R0XJK6-F1
#
_cell.length_a   1.000
_cell.length_b   1.000
_cell.length_c   1.000
_cell.angle_alpha   90.00
_cell.angle_beta   90.00
_cell.angle_gamma   90.00
#
_symmetry.space_group_name_H-M   'P 1'
#
loop_
_entity.id
_entity.type
_entity.pdbx_description
1 polymer ?
#
loop_
_entity_poly.entity_id
_entity_poly.type
_entity_poly.pdbx_seq_one_letter_code
_entity_poly.pdbx_strand_id
1 'polypeptide(L)'
;MAERRPRGEEASEKAAPVIVRRSKKGDGHGAHHGGAWKIAYADFVTAMMAFFLLMWLLGSTSKYDKQGIEDYFNTPLSSLLGGNEGTAAARPNVIQGGGRDMSDTRPGDGKKAQQEPAKPTLTQATMAPNDTARLEQLKAKLSALIEQTPALKAFKDQIRISITNEGLRIEIVDSLKRPMFATGSAKLQSYAVEILTQIGASLNDVDNRISIAGHTDAAAYANGPAGYSNWELSSERANAARRALVAGGMREDKLLQVRGLADMLPLNANVADEPTNRRISVLVLNKAAEQAFFRDGGRTSIDEALPASEAIPGVVSKLKVSTRSAY
;
A
#
# COMPACT_ATOMS: atom_id res chain seq x y z
N MET A 1 23.35 38.79 -89.83
CA MET A 1 24.69 38.19 -89.65
C MET A 1 25.37 38.86 -88.47
N ALA A 2 25.93 38.04 -87.59
CA ALA A 2 26.61 38.39 -86.34
C ALA A 2 27.66 39.53 -86.53
N GLU A 3 28.08 40.31 -85.53
CA GLU A 3 28.66 39.76 -84.30
C GLU A 3 28.91 40.84 -83.21
N ARG A 4 28.55 40.48 -81.97
CA ARG A 4 29.09 40.84 -80.63
C ARG A 4 29.14 42.31 -80.14
N ARG A 5 28.36 42.55 -79.07
CA ARG A 5 28.60 43.56 -78.00
C ARG A 5 29.45 42.93 -76.86
N PRO A 6 29.74 43.64 -75.76
CA PRO A 6 30.73 44.72 -75.53
C PRO A 6 31.79 44.27 -74.49
N ARG A 7 32.79 45.09 -74.14
CA ARG A 7 33.59 44.86 -72.93
C ARG A 7 33.83 46.18 -72.17
N GLY A 8 33.21 46.24 -71.00
CA GLY A 8 33.24 47.34 -70.05
C GLY A 8 34.41 47.26 -69.06
N GLU A 9 34.40 48.28 -68.21
CA GLU A 9 35.42 48.76 -67.28
C GLU A 9 35.93 47.74 -66.26
N GLU A 10 37.20 47.93 -65.91
CA GLU A 10 37.86 47.33 -64.76
C GLU A 10 37.28 47.90 -63.45
N ALA A 11 36.85 47.01 -62.55
CA ALA A 11 36.69 47.35 -61.14
C ALA A 11 37.21 46.18 -60.28
N SER A 12 38.29 46.47 -59.57
CA SER A 12 39.02 45.62 -58.63
C SER A 12 38.11 45.04 -57.53
N GLU A 13 38.00 43.72 -57.48
CA GLU A 13 37.35 42.96 -56.41
C GLU A 13 38.27 42.94 -55.17
N LYS A 14 37.93 43.75 -54.16
CA LYS A 14 38.62 43.76 -52.85
C LYS A 14 37.89 42.83 -51.87
N ALA A 15 38.65 41.89 -51.31
CA ALA A 15 38.24 40.99 -50.24
C ALA A 15 37.65 41.75 -49.04
N ALA A 16 36.51 41.30 -48.53
CA ALA A 16 35.85 41.88 -47.36
C ALA A 16 36.64 41.59 -46.05
N PRO A 17 36.85 42.57 -45.17
CA PRO A 17 37.55 42.35 -43.90
C PRO A 17 36.62 41.78 -42.81
N VAL A 18 37.08 40.73 -42.13
CA VAL A 18 36.45 40.13 -40.95
C VAL A 18 36.60 41.07 -39.75
N ILE A 19 35.48 41.57 -39.21
CA ILE A 19 35.46 42.44 -38.03
C ILE A 19 35.32 41.58 -36.77
N VAL A 20 36.39 41.44 -36.00
CA VAL A 20 36.36 40.86 -34.65
C VAL A 20 36.03 41.96 -33.63
N ARG A 21 34.82 41.93 -33.08
CA ARG A 21 34.39 42.87 -32.03
C ARG A 21 34.85 42.36 -30.66
N ARG A 22 35.95 42.92 -30.11
CA ARG A 22 36.30 42.77 -28.68
C ARG A 22 35.63 43.88 -27.88
N SER A 23 34.60 43.55 -27.12
CA SER A 23 34.03 44.46 -26.12
C SER A 23 34.80 44.33 -24.80
N LYS A 24 35.75 45.24 -24.58
CA LYS A 24 36.22 45.58 -23.23
C LYS A 24 35.17 46.51 -22.63
N LYS A 25 34.36 46.04 -21.68
CA LYS A 25 33.49 46.91 -20.89
C LYS A 25 34.38 47.55 -19.82
N GLY A 26 34.75 48.80 -20.06
CA GLY A 26 35.39 49.65 -19.07
C GLY A 26 34.34 50.17 -18.11
N ASP A 27 34.55 49.91 -16.83
CA ASP A 27 33.83 50.55 -15.74
C ASP A 27 34.24 52.03 -15.66
N GLY A 28 33.28 52.91 -15.92
CA GLY A 28 33.38 54.34 -15.65
C GLY A 28 33.24 54.58 -14.15
N HIS A 29 34.23 55.24 -13.58
CA HIS A 29 34.34 55.58 -12.16
C HIS A 29 33.29 56.60 -11.70
N GLY A 30 32.72 56.37 -10.50
CA GLY A 30 32.01 57.40 -9.74
C GLY A 30 31.37 56.90 -8.44
N ALA A 31 32.16 56.85 -7.36
CA ALA A 31 31.78 56.58 -5.95
C ALA A 31 31.33 55.12 -5.67
N HIS A 32 32.09 54.23 -5.04
CA HIS A 32 32.82 54.35 -3.77
C HIS A 32 33.94 53.30 -3.69
N HIS A 33 35.19 53.68 -4.01
CA HIS A 33 36.40 52.84 -3.82
C HIS A 33 36.81 52.67 -2.35
N GLY A 34 35.85 52.60 -1.44
CA GLY A 34 36.03 52.31 -0.01
C GLY A 34 35.15 51.16 0.48
N GLY A 35 34.48 50.44 -0.42
CA GLY A 35 33.57 49.33 -0.11
C GLY A 35 34.13 47.93 -0.40
N ALA A 36 35.11 47.79 -1.29
CA ALA A 36 35.63 46.47 -1.70
C ALA A 36 36.27 45.70 -0.53
N TRP A 37 37.04 46.37 0.34
CA TRP A 37 37.57 45.76 1.56
C TRP A 37 36.48 45.42 2.57
N LYS A 38 35.36 46.18 2.57
CA LYS A 38 34.18 45.89 3.41
C LYS A 38 33.41 44.68 2.89
N ILE A 39 33.41 44.45 1.57
CA ILE A 39 32.84 43.23 0.97
C ILE A 39 33.70 42.03 1.34
N ALA A 40 35.03 42.14 1.26
CA ALA A 40 35.94 41.07 1.71
C ALA A 40 35.88 40.85 3.24
N TYR A 41 35.73 41.90 4.03
CA TYR A 41 35.53 41.81 5.48
C TYR A 41 34.15 41.22 5.83
N ALA A 42 33.10 41.62 5.12
CA ALA A 42 31.77 41.04 5.29
C ALA A 42 31.77 39.56 4.93
N ASP A 43 32.44 39.16 3.83
CA ASP A 43 32.59 37.77 3.42
C ASP A 43 33.36 36.95 4.49
N PHE A 44 34.46 37.51 5.01
CA PHE A 44 35.21 36.91 6.12
C PHE A 44 34.37 36.75 7.39
N VAL A 45 33.63 37.79 7.78
CA VAL A 45 32.75 37.76 8.96
C VAL A 45 31.60 36.77 8.75
N THR A 46 31.03 36.66 7.54
CA THR A 46 29.99 35.67 7.25
C THR A 46 30.53 34.25 7.22
N ALA A 47 31.76 34.04 6.74
CA ALA A 47 32.42 32.74 6.79
C ALA A 47 32.70 32.33 8.25
N MET A 48 33.17 33.26 9.09
CA MET A 48 33.36 33.00 10.52
C MET A 48 32.04 32.80 11.26
N MET A 49 30.99 33.55 10.89
CA MET A 49 29.65 33.37 11.45
C MET A 49 29.07 32.00 11.07
N ALA A 50 29.19 31.58 9.82
CA ALA A 50 28.75 30.26 9.37
C ALA A 50 29.53 29.14 10.05
N PHE A 51 30.85 29.30 10.19
CA PHE A 51 31.70 28.35 10.92
C PHE A 51 31.34 28.30 12.41
N PHE A 52 31.07 29.44 13.04
CA PHE A 52 30.63 29.53 14.42
C PHE A 52 29.25 28.90 14.61
N LEU A 53 28.28 29.16 13.73
CA LEU A 53 26.96 28.52 13.76
C LEU A 53 27.06 27.01 13.57
N LEU A 54 27.94 26.54 12.69
CA LEU A 54 28.20 25.11 12.50
C LEU A 54 28.82 24.48 13.75
N MET A 55 29.83 25.12 14.34
CA MET A 55 30.49 24.60 15.54
C MET A 55 29.60 24.73 16.78
N TRP A 56 28.75 25.76 16.84
CA TRP A 56 27.69 25.91 17.84
C TRP A 56 26.65 24.80 17.71
N LEU A 57 26.22 24.49 16.48
CA LEU A 57 25.36 23.33 16.22
C LEU A 57 26.04 22.04 16.69
N LEU A 58 27.30 21.81 16.35
CA LEU A 58 28.05 20.63 16.78
C LEU A 58 28.29 20.59 18.30
N GLY A 59 28.37 21.74 18.98
CA GLY A 59 28.54 21.84 20.42
C GLY A 59 27.24 21.68 21.22
N SER A 60 26.11 22.16 20.68
CA SER A 60 24.78 22.04 21.27
C SER A 60 24.04 20.75 20.87
N THR A 61 24.56 20.03 19.87
CA THR A 61 24.01 18.75 19.40
C THR A 61 24.51 17.60 20.27
N SER A 62 23.58 16.77 20.74
CA SER A 62 23.89 15.66 21.63
C SER A 62 24.68 14.56 20.89
N LYS A 63 25.52 13.79 21.60
CA LYS A 63 26.35 12.73 20.97
C LYS A 63 25.53 11.75 20.10
N TYR A 64 24.26 11.56 20.42
CA TYR A 64 23.31 10.71 19.70
C TYR A 64 22.99 11.21 18.29
N ASP A 65 22.85 12.53 18.09
CA ASP A 65 22.47 13.10 16.80
C ASP A 65 23.66 13.07 15.81
N LYS A 66 24.90 13.14 16.32
CA LYS A 66 26.11 12.99 15.50
C LYS A 66 26.28 11.58 14.96
N GLN A 67 25.93 10.56 15.77
CA GLN A 67 25.96 9.15 15.34
C GLN A 67 24.94 8.87 14.23
N GLY A 68 23.73 9.45 14.31
CA GLY A 68 22.73 9.27 13.24
C GLY A 68 23.13 9.88 11.89
N ILE A 69 23.92 10.96 11.89
CA ILE A 69 24.48 11.53 10.67
C ILE A 69 25.66 10.69 10.17
N GLU A 70 26.50 10.16 11.06
CA GLU A 70 27.62 9.27 10.72
C GLU A 70 27.14 7.99 10.04
N ASP A 71 26.07 7.36 10.56
CA ASP A 71 25.48 6.16 9.98
C ASP A 71 24.96 6.42 8.56
N TYR A 72 24.43 7.62 8.28
CA TYR A 72 23.94 8.00 6.95
C TYR A 72 25.07 8.05 5.91
N PHE A 73 26.28 8.49 6.29
CA PHE A 73 27.41 8.59 5.37
C PHE A 73 28.25 7.31 5.28
N ASN A 74 28.22 6.47 6.32
CA ASN A 74 28.95 5.19 6.33
C ASN A 74 28.15 4.01 5.75
N THR A 75 26.89 4.22 5.34
CA THR A 75 26.11 3.16 4.70
C THR A 75 26.59 2.97 3.25
N PRO A 76 27.17 1.81 2.88
CA PRO A 76 27.71 1.61 1.54
C PRO A 76 26.57 1.59 0.52
N LEU A 77 26.77 2.33 -0.59
CA LEU A 77 25.83 2.49 -1.70
C LEU A 77 25.36 1.13 -2.29
N SER A 78 26.11 0.06 -2.05
CA SER A 78 25.75 -1.31 -2.41
C SER A 78 24.49 -1.84 -1.72
N SER A 79 24.14 -1.33 -0.53
CA SER A 79 22.90 -1.69 0.16
C SER A 79 21.65 -1.00 -0.39
N LEU A 80 21.83 0.05 -1.21
CA LEU A 80 20.75 0.84 -1.79
C LEU A 80 20.42 0.45 -3.24
N LEU A 81 21.36 -0.14 -3.99
CA LEU A 81 21.18 -0.47 -5.42
C LEU A 81 21.31 -1.95 -5.78
N GLY A 82 21.73 -2.83 -4.85
CA GLY A 82 21.99 -4.25 -5.15
C GLY A 82 21.06 -5.18 -4.39
N GLY A 83 20.00 -5.65 -5.04
CA GLY A 83 19.09 -6.65 -4.50
C GLY A 83 19.79 -7.98 -4.21
N ASN A 84 19.69 -8.43 -2.96
CA ASN A 84 19.65 -9.83 -2.60
C ASN A 84 18.54 -10.00 -1.56
N GLU A 85 17.56 -10.82 -1.89
CA GLU A 85 16.43 -11.15 -1.03
C GLU A 85 16.91 -11.79 0.27
N GLY A 86 16.37 -11.33 1.39
CA GLY A 86 16.44 -12.04 2.67
C GLY A 86 17.57 -11.62 3.58
N THR A 87 17.59 -10.36 4.02
CA THR A 87 17.92 -9.92 5.39
C THR A 87 17.86 -8.39 5.45
N ALA A 88 17.58 -7.85 6.64
CA ALA A 88 17.49 -6.44 7.00
C ALA A 88 16.08 -5.83 6.93
N ALA A 89 15.58 -5.60 8.15
CA ALA A 89 14.43 -4.83 8.47
C ALA A 89 14.45 -3.46 7.77
N ALA A 90 13.26 -3.06 7.35
CA ALA A 90 12.92 -1.67 7.10
C ALA A 90 13.52 -0.76 8.20
N ARG A 91 14.34 0.20 7.79
CA ARG A 91 14.14 1.66 7.95
C ARG A 91 15.45 2.41 7.67
N PRO A 92 15.38 3.65 7.18
CA PRO A 92 15.45 4.72 8.16
C PRO A 92 14.45 5.85 7.86
N ASN A 93 13.43 5.95 8.70
CA ASN A 93 12.77 7.24 8.93
C ASN A 93 13.63 7.97 9.98
N VAL A 94 14.42 8.98 9.57
CA VAL A 94 15.43 9.63 10.42
C VAL A 94 14.86 10.80 11.25
N ILE A 95 13.56 11.08 11.20
CA ILE A 95 12.97 12.09 12.09
C ILE A 95 11.86 11.47 12.93
N GLN A 96 12.24 10.96 14.10
CA GLN A 96 11.32 10.70 15.19
C GLN A 96 11.15 11.99 15.98
N GLY A 97 10.21 12.83 15.54
CA GLY A 97 9.87 14.10 16.18
C GLY A 97 9.28 13.90 17.58
N GLY A 98 10.16 13.88 18.58
CA GLY A 98 9.83 14.01 20.00
C GLY A 98 10.76 15.04 20.60
N GLY A 99 10.38 16.32 20.51
CA GLY A 99 11.14 17.41 21.10
C GLY A 99 11.11 17.31 22.63
N ARG A 100 12.29 17.26 23.24
CA ARG A 100 12.47 17.47 24.69
C ARG A 100 12.37 18.96 24.97
N ASP A 101 11.52 19.32 25.92
CA ASP A 101 11.41 20.67 26.47
C ASP A 101 12.79 21.11 27.00
N MET A 102 13.34 22.21 26.47
CA MET A 102 14.67 22.72 26.83
C MET A 102 14.69 23.45 28.18
N SER A 103 13.59 23.45 28.95
CA SER A 103 13.48 24.14 30.24
C SER A 103 13.67 23.26 31.48
N ASP A 104 13.79 21.93 31.34
CA ASP A 104 13.94 21.03 32.50
C ASP A 104 15.41 20.88 32.92
N THR A 105 15.75 21.39 34.09
CA THR A 105 17.13 21.43 34.66
C THR A 105 17.30 20.54 35.89
N ARG A 106 16.43 19.56 36.14
CA ARG A 106 16.58 18.66 37.29
C ARG A 106 17.31 17.37 36.92
N PRO A 107 18.41 17.02 37.62
CA PRO A 107 18.96 15.67 37.56
C PRO A 107 18.08 14.77 38.43
N GLY A 108 17.15 14.04 37.80
CA GLY A 108 16.22 13.15 38.47
C GLY A 108 16.54 11.68 38.22
N ASP A 109 16.88 10.97 39.28
CA ASP A 109 17.20 9.55 39.36
C ASP A 109 16.20 8.63 38.61
N GLY A 110 16.73 7.86 37.66
CA GLY A 110 15.97 6.87 36.89
C GLY A 110 15.67 5.61 37.69
N LYS A 111 14.58 5.61 38.47
CA LYS A 111 13.86 4.40 38.88
C LYS A 111 12.36 4.65 39.04
N LYS A 112 11.58 4.32 38.00
CA LYS A 112 10.44 3.39 38.05
C LYS A 112 9.80 3.26 36.67
N ALA A 113 9.47 2.02 36.35
CA ALA A 113 8.87 1.58 35.12
C ALA A 113 7.57 2.35 34.80
N GLN A 114 7.60 3.13 33.72
CA GLN A 114 6.43 3.33 32.88
C GLN A 114 6.61 2.35 31.73
N GLN A 115 5.89 1.22 31.76
CA GLN A 115 5.73 0.40 30.57
C GLN A 115 5.04 1.27 29.52
N GLU A 116 5.81 1.76 28.54
CA GLU A 116 5.22 2.22 27.28
C GLU A 116 4.37 1.06 26.74
N PRO A 117 3.11 1.29 26.35
CA PRO A 117 2.36 0.28 25.62
C PRO A 117 3.18 -0.05 24.37
N ALA A 118 3.62 -1.31 24.29
CA ALA A 118 4.46 -1.76 23.19
C ALA A 118 3.75 -1.39 21.88
N LYS A 119 4.43 -0.62 21.03
CA LYS A 119 3.97 -0.38 19.65
C LYS A 119 3.68 -1.77 19.06
N PRO A 120 2.49 -2.02 18.48
CA PRO A 120 2.17 -3.34 17.96
C PRO A 120 3.14 -3.65 16.83
N THR A 121 4.17 -4.43 17.13
CA THR A 121 4.97 -5.10 16.13
C THR A 121 3.98 -5.98 15.38
N LEU A 122 3.74 -5.66 14.11
CA LEU A 122 3.10 -6.57 13.16
C LEU A 122 4.08 -7.72 12.93
N THR A 123 4.32 -8.56 13.93
CA THR A 123 4.80 -9.91 13.69
C THR A 123 3.76 -10.54 12.79
N GLN A 124 4.10 -10.70 11.50
CA GLN A 124 3.37 -11.60 10.62
C GLN A 124 3.32 -12.92 11.37
N ALA A 125 2.12 -13.26 11.83
CA ALA A 125 1.94 -14.41 12.68
C ALA A 125 2.23 -15.64 11.83
N THR A 126 3.41 -16.22 12.02
CA THR A 126 3.81 -17.46 11.37
C THR A 126 2.87 -18.56 11.85
N MET A 127 2.37 -19.36 10.91
CA MET A 127 1.44 -20.45 11.22
C MET A 127 2.11 -21.41 12.21
N ALA A 128 1.43 -21.72 13.32
CA ALA A 128 1.93 -22.69 14.27
C ALA A 128 2.08 -24.06 13.58
N PRO A 129 3.16 -24.83 13.81
CA PRO A 129 3.39 -26.11 13.12
C PRO A 129 2.21 -27.08 13.21
N ASN A 130 1.52 -27.11 14.35
CA ASN A 130 0.33 -27.94 14.57
C ASN A 130 -0.87 -27.54 13.71
N ASP A 131 -1.06 -26.25 13.45
CA ASP A 131 -2.13 -25.76 12.58
C ASP A 131 -1.86 -26.16 11.13
N THR A 132 -0.61 -26.02 10.68
CA THR A 132 -0.19 -26.40 9.33
C THR A 132 -0.49 -27.88 9.07
N ALA A 133 -0.10 -28.78 9.98
CA ALA A 133 -0.35 -30.22 9.83
C ALA A 133 -1.86 -30.55 9.72
N ARG A 134 -2.72 -29.91 10.52
CA ARG A 134 -4.18 -30.10 10.45
C ARG A 134 -4.76 -29.61 9.12
N LEU A 135 -4.30 -28.45 8.64
CA LEU A 135 -4.76 -27.90 7.37
C LEU A 135 -4.26 -28.72 6.17
N GLU A 136 -3.07 -29.31 6.25
CA GLU A 136 -2.57 -30.27 5.27
C GLU A 136 -3.40 -31.55 5.24
N GLN A 137 -3.76 -32.10 6.39
CA GLN A 137 -4.66 -33.25 6.49
C GLN A 137 -6.04 -32.95 5.89
N LEU A 138 -6.60 -31.77 6.20
CA LEU A 138 -7.87 -31.32 5.62
C LEU A 138 -7.76 -31.15 4.10
N LYS A 139 -6.67 -30.55 3.61
CA LYS A 139 -6.39 -30.43 2.17
C LYS A 139 -6.34 -31.81 1.49
N ALA A 140 -5.63 -32.77 2.09
CA ALA A 140 -5.50 -34.12 1.54
C ALA A 140 -6.87 -34.83 1.50
N LYS A 141 -7.66 -34.72 2.56
CA LYS A 141 -9.03 -35.28 2.62
C LYS A 141 -9.94 -34.66 1.56
N LEU A 142 -9.96 -33.33 1.43
CA LEU A 142 -10.76 -32.64 0.41
C LEU A 142 -10.31 -33.00 -1.01
N SER A 143 -9.01 -33.14 -1.24
CA SER A 143 -8.48 -33.56 -2.54
C SER A 143 -8.90 -35.00 -2.87
N ALA A 144 -8.86 -35.91 -1.89
CA ALA A 144 -9.36 -37.27 -2.06
C ALA A 144 -10.87 -37.31 -2.31
N LEU A 145 -11.64 -36.49 -1.58
CA LEU A 145 -13.09 -36.36 -1.78
C LEU A 145 -13.43 -35.93 -3.21
N ILE A 146 -12.69 -34.96 -3.75
CA ILE A 146 -12.87 -34.47 -5.13
C ILE A 146 -12.56 -35.59 -6.15
N GLU A 147 -11.52 -36.39 -5.93
CA GLU A 147 -11.13 -37.46 -6.85
C GLU A 147 -12.06 -38.68 -6.79
N GLN A 148 -12.61 -38.97 -5.61
CA GLN A 148 -13.44 -40.16 -5.37
C GLN A 148 -14.93 -39.93 -5.68
N THR A 149 -15.40 -38.68 -5.59
CA THR A 149 -16.81 -38.35 -5.82
C THR A 149 -17.02 -37.96 -7.29
N PRO A 150 -17.75 -38.75 -8.10
CA PRO A 150 -17.92 -38.47 -9.53
C PRO A 150 -18.48 -37.06 -9.80
N ALA A 151 -19.43 -36.62 -8.95
CA ALA A 151 -20.01 -35.29 -9.03
C ALA A 151 -18.97 -34.18 -8.87
N LEU A 152 -18.01 -34.31 -7.95
CA LEU A 152 -16.95 -33.31 -7.73
C LEU A 152 -15.83 -33.42 -8.77
N LYS A 153 -15.48 -34.64 -9.16
CA LYS A 153 -14.41 -34.92 -10.12
C LYS A 153 -14.64 -34.20 -11.45
N ALA A 154 -15.88 -34.15 -11.91
CA ALA A 154 -16.27 -33.44 -13.14
C ALA A 154 -15.99 -31.92 -13.11
N PHE A 155 -15.79 -31.34 -11.91
CA PHE A 155 -15.51 -29.93 -11.67
C PHE A 155 -14.15 -29.69 -11.00
N LYS A 156 -13.25 -30.69 -10.98
CA LYS A 156 -11.91 -30.58 -10.40
C LYS A 156 -11.16 -29.32 -10.85
N ASP A 157 -11.23 -28.98 -12.14
CA ASP A 157 -10.54 -27.82 -12.71
C ASP A 157 -11.10 -26.47 -12.21
N GLN A 158 -12.33 -26.48 -11.69
CA GLN A 158 -12.99 -25.31 -11.10
C GLN A 158 -12.78 -25.21 -9.59
N ILE A 159 -12.22 -26.24 -8.94
CA ILE A 159 -11.98 -26.27 -7.50
C ILE A 159 -10.47 -26.18 -7.25
N ARG A 160 -10.02 -25.08 -6.66
CA ARG A 160 -8.62 -24.84 -6.31
C ARG A 160 -8.45 -24.87 -4.81
N ILE A 161 -7.49 -25.66 -4.32
CA ILE A 161 -7.19 -25.77 -2.89
C ILE A 161 -5.73 -25.42 -2.65
N SER A 162 -5.48 -24.36 -1.89
CA SER A 162 -4.13 -23.88 -1.57
C SER A 162 -3.99 -23.53 -0.09
N ILE A 163 -2.81 -23.77 0.46
CA ILE A 163 -2.46 -23.29 1.81
C ILE A 163 -1.87 -21.89 1.65
N THR A 164 -2.35 -20.96 2.45
CA THR A 164 -1.95 -19.55 2.48
C THR A 164 -1.52 -19.19 3.89
N ASN A 165 -0.90 -18.02 4.06
CA ASN A 165 -0.48 -17.54 5.38
C ASN A 165 -1.64 -17.34 6.37
N GLU A 166 -2.87 -17.21 5.87
CA GLU A 166 -4.08 -17.06 6.69
C GLU A 166 -4.76 -18.40 7.01
N GLY A 167 -4.39 -19.49 6.32
CA GLY A 167 -5.07 -20.78 6.43
C GLY A 167 -5.25 -21.53 5.12
N LEU A 168 -6.18 -22.49 5.10
CA LEU A 168 -6.51 -23.27 3.91
C LEU A 168 -7.58 -22.54 3.09
N ARG A 169 -7.24 -22.17 1.85
CA ARG A 169 -8.14 -21.50 0.90
C ARG A 169 -8.69 -22.51 -0.10
N ILE A 170 -10.01 -22.53 -0.23
CA ILE A 170 -10.75 -23.33 -1.20
C ILE A 170 -11.47 -22.34 -2.12
N GLU A 171 -11.08 -22.26 -3.38
CA GLU A 171 -11.71 -21.40 -4.38
C GLU A 171 -12.51 -22.22 -5.38
N ILE A 172 -13.74 -21.81 -5.63
CA ILE A 172 -14.61 -22.37 -6.64
C ILE A 172 -14.79 -21.30 -7.72
N VAL A 173 -14.17 -21.51 -8.88
CA VAL A 173 -14.11 -20.53 -9.97
C VAL A 173 -15.15 -20.83 -11.06
N ASP A 174 -15.63 -19.78 -11.70
CA ASP A 174 -16.50 -19.89 -12.86
C ASP A 174 -15.76 -20.35 -14.12
N SER A 175 -16.54 -20.85 -15.08
CA SER A 175 -16.10 -21.15 -16.43
C SER A 175 -17.17 -20.68 -17.42
N LEU A 176 -16.77 -20.24 -18.63
CA LEU A 176 -17.72 -19.82 -19.68
C LEU A 176 -18.82 -20.85 -19.95
N LYS A 177 -18.46 -22.14 -19.97
CA LYS A 177 -19.39 -23.23 -20.28
C LYS A 177 -20.17 -23.71 -19.06
N ARG A 178 -19.70 -23.38 -17.85
CA ARG A 178 -20.20 -23.90 -16.58
C ARG A 178 -20.15 -22.82 -15.50
N PRO A 179 -21.09 -21.85 -15.54
CA PRO A 179 -21.15 -20.77 -14.56
C PRO A 179 -21.85 -21.22 -13.27
N MET A 180 -21.16 -21.14 -12.13
CA MET A 180 -21.63 -21.47 -10.77
C MET A 180 -22.90 -20.71 -10.39
N PHE A 181 -23.07 -19.49 -10.89
CA PHE A 181 -24.23 -18.65 -10.70
C PHE A 181 -24.91 -18.36 -12.04
N ALA A 182 -26.24 -18.19 -12.02
CA ALA A 182 -26.91 -17.60 -13.19
C ALA A 182 -26.39 -16.17 -13.44
N THR A 183 -26.36 -15.77 -14.72
CA THR A 183 -25.88 -14.44 -15.14
C THR A 183 -26.59 -13.34 -14.38
N GLY A 184 -25.82 -12.42 -13.78
CA GLY A 184 -26.35 -11.29 -13.00
C GLY A 184 -27.10 -11.68 -11.70
N SER A 185 -27.09 -12.95 -11.31
CA SER A 185 -27.84 -13.49 -10.16
C SER A 185 -26.92 -14.04 -9.08
N ALA A 186 -27.42 -14.06 -7.84
CA ALA A 186 -26.84 -14.76 -6.71
C ALA A 186 -27.36 -16.20 -6.56
N LYS A 187 -28.22 -16.67 -7.47
CA LYS A 187 -28.74 -18.04 -7.46
C LYS A 187 -27.68 -19.03 -7.97
N LEU A 188 -27.28 -19.96 -7.09
CA LEU A 188 -26.39 -21.06 -7.42
C LEU A 188 -27.05 -22.03 -8.42
N GLN A 189 -26.25 -22.55 -9.34
CA GLN A 189 -26.64 -23.70 -10.16
C GLN A 189 -26.65 -24.98 -9.33
N SER A 190 -27.41 -25.99 -9.77
CA SER A 190 -27.59 -27.24 -9.02
C SER A 190 -26.27 -27.94 -8.70
N TYR A 191 -25.35 -28.01 -9.66
CA TYR A 191 -24.04 -28.63 -9.44
C TYR A 191 -23.16 -27.83 -8.47
N ALA A 192 -23.32 -26.50 -8.42
CA ALA A 192 -22.57 -25.66 -7.48
C ALA A 192 -23.08 -25.86 -6.05
N VAL A 193 -24.40 -26.00 -5.90
CA VAL A 193 -25.00 -26.42 -4.62
C VAL A 193 -24.43 -27.77 -4.20
N GLU A 194 -24.37 -28.75 -5.10
CA GLU A 194 -23.81 -30.07 -4.81
C GLU A 194 -22.34 -30.02 -4.40
N ILE A 195 -21.49 -29.23 -5.09
CA ILE A 195 -20.09 -29.05 -4.69
C ILE A 195 -19.98 -28.52 -3.26
N LEU A 196 -20.73 -27.46 -2.95
CA LEU A 196 -20.70 -26.82 -1.64
C LEU A 196 -21.28 -27.71 -0.55
N THR A 197 -22.34 -28.47 -0.83
CA THR A 197 -22.91 -29.38 0.17
C THR A 197 -21.96 -30.52 0.52
N GLN A 198 -21.28 -31.10 -0.48
CA GLN A 198 -20.30 -32.17 -0.26
C GLN A 198 -19.05 -31.67 0.52
N ILE A 199 -18.61 -30.44 0.27
CA ILE A 199 -17.50 -29.83 1.01
C ILE A 199 -17.90 -29.50 2.45
N GLY A 200 -19.15 -29.08 2.68
CA GLY A 200 -19.65 -28.56 3.95
C GLY A 200 -19.34 -29.44 5.17
N ALA A 201 -19.63 -30.75 5.08
CA ALA A 201 -19.38 -31.69 6.18
C ALA A 201 -17.89 -31.84 6.51
N SER A 202 -17.01 -31.86 5.48
CA SER A 202 -15.56 -32.01 5.67
C SER A 202 -14.94 -30.82 6.39
N LEU A 203 -15.55 -29.65 6.30
CA LEU A 203 -15.08 -28.47 7.03
C LEU A 203 -15.20 -28.64 8.55
N ASN A 204 -16.01 -29.57 9.06
CA ASN A 204 -16.21 -29.78 10.49
C ASN A 204 -15.10 -30.58 11.18
N ASP A 205 -14.19 -31.20 10.43
CA ASP A 205 -13.11 -32.03 10.97
C ASP A 205 -12.07 -31.22 11.76
N VAL A 206 -11.99 -29.93 11.47
CA VAL A 206 -11.12 -28.98 12.18
C VAL A 206 -11.96 -28.05 13.03
N ASP A 207 -11.38 -27.48 14.09
CA ASP A 207 -12.04 -26.52 14.98
C ASP A 207 -11.95 -25.06 14.46
N ASN A 208 -11.15 -24.84 13.42
CA ASN A 208 -10.89 -23.54 12.79
C ASN A 208 -12.16 -22.85 12.27
N ARG A 209 -12.25 -21.53 12.47
CA ARG A 209 -13.32 -20.69 11.93
C ARG A 209 -13.17 -20.49 10.41
N ILE A 210 -14.26 -20.07 9.77
CA ILE A 210 -14.38 -19.96 8.33
C ILE A 210 -14.77 -18.54 7.93
N SER A 211 -14.03 -17.97 6.97
CA SER A 211 -14.40 -16.75 6.26
C SER A 211 -14.83 -17.11 4.85
N ILE A 212 -15.97 -16.61 4.39
CA ILE A 212 -16.46 -16.79 3.02
C ILE A 212 -16.38 -15.45 2.29
N ALA A 213 -15.79 -15.43 1.11
CA ALA A 213 -15.73 -14.24 0.26
C ALA A 213 -16.29 -14.53 -1.14
N GLY A 214 -17.07 -13.59 -1.64
CA GLY A 214 -17.55 -13.58 -3.02
C GLY A 214 -16.77 -12.58 -3.85
N HIS A 215 -16.47 -12.96 -5.08
CA HIS A 215 -15.80 -12.13 -6.08
C HIS A 215 -16.61 -12.12 -7.37
N THR A 216 -16.62 -10.99 -8.04
CA THR A 216 -17.20 -10.80 -9.37
C THR A 216 -16.11 -10.38 -10.34
N ASP A 217 -16.44 -10.35 -11.62
CA ASP A 217 -15.61 -9.75 -12.66
C ASP A 217 -15.78 -8.23 -12.66
N ALA A 218 -14.92 -7.55 -13.42
CA ALA A 218 -14.92 -6.08 -13.59
C ALA A 218 -15.92 -5.63 -14.67
N ALA A 219 -16.72 -6.57 -15.22
CA ALA A 219 -17.77 -6.23 -16.16
C ALA A 219 -18.81 -5.35 -15.44
N ALA A 220 -19.16 -4.22 -16.06
CA ALA A 220 -20.12 -3.29 -15.49
C ALA A 220 -21.49 -3.97 -15.32
N TYR A 221 -22.04 -3.89 -14.11
CA TYR A 221 -23.39 -4.38 -13.88
C TYR A 221 -24.39 -3.46 -14.60
N ALA A 222 -25.37 -4.06 -15.30
CA ALA A 222 -26.25 -3.36 -16.23
C ALA A 222 -27.06 -2.21 -15.60
N ASN A 223 -27.28 -2.23 -14.28
CA ASN A 223 -28.12 -1.27 -13.57
C ASN A 223 -27.36 -0.06 -12.98
N GLY A 224 -26.04 0.05 -13.21
CA GLY A 224 -25.22 1.21 -12.86
C GLY A 224 -24.93 1.40 -11.35
N PRO A 225 -24.14 2.44 -10.99
CA PRO A 225 -23.57 2.62 -9.65
C PRO A 225 -24.55 3.19 -8.60
N ALA A 226 -25.73 3.65 -8.98
CA ALA A 226 -26.73 4.23 -8.05
C ALA A 226 -27.64 3.18 -7.42
N GLY A 227 -27.45 1.89 -7.75
CA GLY A 227 -28.28 0.79 -7.28
C GLY A 227 -27.47 -0.49 -7.12
N TYR A 228 -28.05 -1.61 -7.55
CA TYR A 228 -27.43 -2.92 -7.42
C TYR A 228 -26.17 -3.03 -8.30
N SER A 229 -25.05 -3.35 -7.67
CA SER A 229 -23.73 -3.40 -8.27
C SER A 229 -23.02 -4.73 -7.98
N ASN A 230 -21.76 -4.82 -8.41
CA ASN A 230 -20.88 -5.94 -8.10
C ASN A 230 -20.61 -6.10 -6.59
N TRP A 231 -20.81 -5.05 -5.78
CA TRP A 231 -20.72 -5.12 -4.32
C TRP A 231 -21.87 -5.92 -3.71
N GLU A 232 -23.11 -5.62 -4.09
CA GLU A 232 -24.28 -6.37 -3.65
C GLU A 232 -24.20 -7.81 -4.16
N LEU A 233 -23.88 -7.98 -5.45
CA LEU A 233 -23.79 -9.29 -6.08
C LEU A 233 -22.76 -10.21 -5.42
N SER A 234 -21.55 -9.69 -5.17
CA SER A 234 -20.50 -10.49 -4.53
C SER A 234 -20.89 -10.90 -3.11
N SER A 235 -21.52 -10.00 -2.34
CA SER A 235 -22.01 -10.26 -0.98
C SER A 235 -23.14 -11.28 -0.93
N GLU A 236 -24.09 -11.19 -1.86
CA GLU A 236 -25.22 -12.13 -1.96
C GLU A 236 -24.75 -13.53 -2.39
N ARG A 237 -23.82 -13.60 -3.35
CA ARG A 237 -23.20 -14.86 -3.80
C ARG A 237 -22.45 -15.56 -2.67
N ALA A 238 -21.70 -14.80 -1.87
CA ALA A 238 -21.03 -15.32 -0.69
C ALA A 238 -22.04 -15.90 0.33
N ASN A 239 -23.16 -15.21 0.54
CA ASN A 239 -24.25 -15.70 1.41
C ASN A 239 -24.99 -16.91 0.83
N ALA A 240 -25.16 -17.00 -0.49
CA ALA A 240 -25.71 -18.19 -1.13
C ALA A 240 -24.80 -19.40 -0.90
N ALA A 241 -23.48 -19.21 -1.02
CA ALA A 241 -22.51 -20.26 -0.73
C ALA A 241 -22.52 -20.67 0.74
N ARG A 242 -22.58 -19.71 1.67
CA ARG A 242 -22.77 -19.97 3.11
C ARG A 242 -23.96 -20.89 3.36
N ARG A 243 -25.13 -20.57 2.80
CA ARG A 243 -26.35 -21.38 2.98
C ARG A 243 -26.17 -22.80 2.43
N ALA A 244 -25.53 -22.96 1.27
CA ALA A 244 -25.26 -24.28 0.70
C ALA A 244 -24.28 -25.11 1.55
N LEU A 245 -23.23 -24.49 2.10
CA LEU A 245 -22.29 -25.15 3.01
C LEU A 245 -22.98 -25.61 4.29
N VAL A 246 -23.82 -24.76 4.90
CA VAL A 246 -24.61 -25.11 6.09
C VAL A 246 -25.60 -26.25 5.77
N ALA A 247 -26.28 -26.19 4.62
CA ALA A 247 -27.14 -27.27 4.16
C ALA A 247 -26.37 -28.60 3.93
N GLY A 248 -25.08 -28.50 3.59
CA GLY A 248 -24.12 -29.62 3.53
C GLY A 248 -23.61 -30.12 4.87
N GLY A 249 -24.10 -29.57 5.99
CA GLY A 249 -23.74 -29.98 7.33
C GLY A 249 -22.61 -29.16 7.97
N MET A 250 -22.06 -28.13 7.32
CA MET A 250 -21.12 -27.21 7.99
C MET A 250 -21.82 -26.57 9.19
N ARG A 251 -21.23 -26.67 10.39
CA ARG A 251 -21.83 -26.04 11.57
C ARG A 251 -21.82 -24.51 11.44
N GLU A 252 -22.95 -23.87 11.74
CA GLU A 252 -23.13 -22.43 11.53
C GLU A 252 -22.23 -21.59 12.45
N ASP A 253 -21.92 -22.08 13.64
CA ASP A 253 -21.02 -21.43 14.58
C ASP A 253 -19.60 -21.25 14.02
N LYS A 254 -19.18 -22.10 13.06
CA LYS A 254 -17.87 -21.96 12.42
C LYS A 254 -17.72 -20.70 11.59
N LEU A 255 -18.82 -20.12 11.11
CA LEU A 255 -18.77 -18.95 10.27
C LEU A 255 -18.32 -17.73 11.10
N LEU A 256 -17.21 -17.13 10.70
CA LEU A 256 -16.71 -15.90 11.29
C LEU A 256 -17.17 -14.66 10.53
N GLN A 257 -17.12 -14.73 9.20
CA GLN A 257 -17.35 -13.57 8.34
C GLN A 257 -17.84 -13.98 6.95
N VAL A 258 -18.72 -13.17 6.37
CA VAL A 258 -19.06 -13.18 4.94
C VAL A 258 -18.63 -11.85 4.33
N ARG A 259 -17.92 -11.87 3.20
CA ARG A 259 -17.41 -10.68 2.49
C ARG A 259 -17.87 -10.65 1.04
N GLY A 260 -18.28 -9.50 0.55
CA GLY A 260 -18.35 -9.20 -0.88
C GLY A 260 -17.17 -8.32 -1.27
N LEU A 261 -16.38 -8.76 -2.25
CA LEU A 261 -15.16 -8.06 -2.67
C LEU A 261 -15.26 -7.47 -4.07
N ALA A 262 -16.44 -7.57 -4.71
CA ALA A 262 -16.66 -7.14 -6.08
C ALA A 262 -15.51 -7.61 -7.00
N ASP A 263 -14.95 -6.69 -7.77
CA ASP A 263 -13.85 -6.84 -8.72
C ASP A 263 -12.48 -6.38 -8.15
N MET A 264 -12.39 -6.10 -6.85
CA MET A 264 -11.18 -5.52 -6.24
C MET A 264 -9.97 -6.47 -6.21
N LEU A 265 -10.21 -7.78 -6.23
CA LEU A 265 -9.17 -8.82 -6.19
C LEU A 265 -9.37 -9.82 -7.35
N PRO A 266 -9.11 -9.43 -8.61
CA PRO A 266 -9.24 -10.33 -9.76
C PRO A 266 -8.11 -11.38 -9.73
N LEU A 267 -8.40 -12.60 -10.19
CA LEU A 267 -7.36 -13.61 -10.43
C LEU A 267 -6.55 -13.27 -11.69
N ASN A 268 -7.21 -12.72 -12.69
CA ASN A 268 -6.59 -12.21 -13.91
C ASN A 268 -7.02 -10.75 -14.09
N ALA A 269 -6.13 -9.82 -13.78
CA ALA A 269 -6.38 -8.39 -13.93
C ALA A 269 -6.34 -7.92 -15.39
N ASN A 270 -5.80 -8.73 -16.31
CA ASN A 270 -5.61 -8.34 -17.71
C ASN A 270 -6.90 -8.43 -18.53
N VAL A 271 -7.89 -9.19 -18.06
CA VAL A 271 -9.15 -9.46 -18.77
C VAL A 271 -10.31 -9.16 -17.83
N ALA A 272 -11.06 -8.10 -18.13
CA ALA A 272 -12.07 -7.55 -17.23
C ALA A 272 -13.23 -8.52 -16.97
N ASP A 273 -13.69 -9.24 -17.99
CA ASP A 273 -14.81 -10.18 -17.98
C ASP A 273 -14.40 -11.66 -17.82
N GLU A 274 -13.14 -11.88 -17.39
CA GLU A 274 -12.58 -13.22 -17.22
C GLU A 274 -13.46 -14.05 -16.25
N PRO A 275 -13.97 -15.22 -16.68
CA PRO A 275 -14.81 -16.08 -15.85
C PRO A 275 -14.18 -16.45 -14.52
N THR A 276 -12.86 -16.69 -14.50
CA THR A 276 -12.18 -17.08 -13.26
C THR A 276 -12.17 -15.98 -12.20
N ASN A 277 -12.40 -14.71 -12.56
CA ASN A 277 -12.57 -13.64 -11.60
C ASN A 277 -13.87 -13.81 -10.78
N ARG A 278 -14.92 -14.37 -11.38
CA ARG A 278 -16.15 -14.74 -10.68
C ARG A 278 -15.90 -16.03 -9.88
N ARG A 279 -15.79 -15.90 -8.55
CA ARG A 279 -15.47 -17.04 -7.69
C ARG A 279 -16.00 -16.87 -6.28
N ILE A 280 -16.14 -18.00 -5.59
CA ILE A 280 -16.31 -18.05 -4.15
C ILE A 280 -15.01 -18.55 -3.53
N SER A 281 -14.53 -17.84 -2.51
CA SER A 281 -13.40 -18.23 -1.70
C SER A 281 -13.88 -18.62 -0.31
N VAL A 282 -13.59 -19.84 0.11
CA VAL A 282 -13.82 -20.34 1.47
C VAL A 282 -12.46 -20.48 2.14
N LEU A 283 -12.22 -19.66 3.15
CA LEU A 283 -10.97 -19.64 3.90
C LEU A 283 -11.19 -20.27 5.28
N VAL A 284 -10.52 -21.39 5.53
CA VAL A 284 -10.42 -22.01 6.86
C VAL A 284 -9.23 -21.36 7.57
N LEU A 285 -9.53 -20.51 8.54
CA LEU A 285 -8.56 -19.63 9.21
C LEU A 285 -7.64 -20.43 10.13
N ASN A 286 -6.33 -20.19 10.09
CA ASN A 286 -5.45 -20.64 11.16
C ASN A 286 -5.70 -19.82 12.45
N LYS A 287 -5.15 -20.27 13.60
CA LYS A 287 -5.38 -19.60 14.88
C LYS A 287 -4.85 -18.18 14.91
N ALA A 288 -3.76 -17.92 14.21
CA ALA A 288 -3.17 -16.58 14.10
C ALA A 288 -4.10 -15.57 13.39
N ALA A 289 -4.70 -15.97 12.26
CA ALA A 289 -5.63 -15.16 11.49
C ALA A 289 -6.96 -14.98 12.23
N GLU A 290 -7.44 -16.02 12.90
CA GLU A 290 -8.61 -15.93 13.79
C GLU A 290 -8.38 -14.92 14.93
N GLN A 291 -7.24 -14.98 15.62
CA GLN A 291 -6.89 -14.04 16.68
C GLN A 291 -6.72 -12.60 16.14
N ALA A 292 -6.10 -12.44 14.97
CA ALA A 292 -5.96 -11.14 14.33
C ALA A 292 -7.33 -10.49 14.05
N PHE A 293 -8.29 -11.27 13.55
CA PHE A 293 -9.66 -10.81 13.32
C PHE A 293 -10.31 -10.26 14.60
N PHE A 294 -10.27 -11.02 15.70
CA PHE A 294 -10.87 -10.57 16.97
C PHE A 294 -10.12 -9.40 17.60
N ARG A 295 -8.80 -9.31 17.41
CA ARG A 295 -8.00 -8.18 17.89
C ARG A 295 -8.37 -6.89 17.17
N ASP A 296 -8.61 -6.95 15.87
CA ASP A 296 -8.97 -5.78 15.07
C ASP A 296 -10.45 -5.38 15.28
N GLY A 297 -11.36 -6.34 15.43
CA GLY A 297 -12.77 -6.10 15.75
C GLY A 297 -13.02 -5.64 17.19
N GLY A 298 -12.19 -6.07 18.14
CA GLY A 298 -12.30 -5.74 19.58
C GLY A 298 -11.74 -4.37 19.99
N ARG A 299 -11.22 -3.57 19.05
CA ARG A 299 -10.70 -2.21 19.31
C ARG A 299 -11.80 -1.13 19.42
N THR A 300 -13.05 -1.51 19.60
CA THR A 300 -14.16 -0.58 19.88
C THR A 300 -14.19 -0.15 21.35
N SER A 301 -13.05 0.27 21.92
CA SER A 301 -13.12 1.25 22.99
C SER A 301 -13.55 2.56 22.34
N ILE A 302 -14.85 2.78 22.23
CA ILE A 302 -15.38 4.09 21.86
C ILE A 302 -14.91 5.03 22.97
N ASP A 303 -14.08 6.01 22.62
CA ASP A 303 -13.72 7.07 23.55
C ASP A 303 -14.95 7.96 23.75
N GLU A 304 -15.81 7.59 24.70
CA GLU A 304 -17.04 8.31 25.04
C GLU A 304 -16.77 9.73 25.57
N ALA A 305 -15.51 10.06 25.88
CA ALA A 305 -15.12 11.35 26.42
C ALA A 305 -15.07 12.49 25.38
N LEU A 306 -15.11 12.19 24.08
CA LEU A 306 -15.08 13.19 23.01
C LEU A 306 -16.19 12.93 21.99
N PRO A 307 -17.42 13.42 22.24
CA PRO A 307 -18.48 13.32 21.24
C PRO A 307 -18.05 14.01 19.94
N ALA A 308 -18.38 13.41 18.79
CA ALA A 308 -18.03 13.96 17.47
C ALA A 308 -18.47 15.42 17.30
N SER A 309 -19.50 15.87 18.04
CA SER A 309 -19.97 17.26 18.07
C SER A 309 -18.95 18.26 18.62
N GLU A 310 -18.03 17.85 19.50
CA GLU A 310 -16.98 18.74 20.04
C GLU A 310 -15.77 18.83 19.10
N ALA A 311 -15.55 17.83 18.24
CA ALA A 311 -14.48 17.84 17.24
C ALA A 311 -14.78 18.72 16.02
N ILE A 312 -16.07 18.94 15.70
CA ILE A 312 -16.51 19.69 14.51
C ILE A 312 -16.31 21.22 14.61
N PRO A 313 -16.66 21.92 15.71
CA PRO A 313 -16.61 23.39 15.76
C PRO A 313 -15.17 23.96 15.69
N GLY A 314 -14.15 23.19 16.08
CA GLY A 314 -12.74 23.58 15.96
C GLY A 314 -12.25 23.67 14.50
N VAL A 315 -12.85 22.89 13.59
CA VAL A 315 -12.47 22.87 12.16
C VAL A 315 -13.22 23.95 11.39
N VAL A 316 -14.50 24.17 11.69
CA VAL A 316 -15.34 25.18 11.02
C VAL A 316 -14.92 26.62 11.35
N SER A 317 -14.43 26.87 12.58
CA SER A 317 -13.91 28.19 12.96
C SER A 317 -12.62 28.56 12.21
N LYS A 318 -11.71 27.60 11.99
CA LYS A 318 -10.46 27.81 11.23
C LYS A 318 -10.71 28.09 9.74
N LEU A 319 -11.77 27.53 9.16
CA LEU A 319 -12.15 27.79 7.76
C LEU A 319 -12.76 29.19 7.54
N LYS A 320 -13.47 29.76 8.53
CA LYS A 320 -14.05 31.10 8.43
C LYS A 320 -13.03 32.24 8.55
N VAL A 321 -11.89 32.03 9.21
CA VAL A 321 -10.88 33.09 9.40
C VAL A 321 -10.08 33.38 8.11
N SER A 322 -10.00 32.41 7.19
CA SER A 322 -9.20 32.55 5.95
C SER A 322 -9.88 33.36 4.82
N THR A 323 -11.15 33.76 4.96
CA THR A 323 -11.92 34.42 3.88
C THR A 323 -12.19 35.91 4.09
N ARG A 324 -11.58 36.55 5.10
CA ARG A 324 -11.66 38.00 5.30
C ARG A 324 -10.28 38.67 5.31
N SER A 325 -9.65 38.78 4.15
CA SER A 325 -8.66 39.84 3.88
C SER A 325 -8.35 39.89 2.38
N ALA A 326 -9.26 40.48 1.61
CA ALA A 326 -9.03 40.88 0.22
C ALA A 326 -10.11 41.90 -0.18
N TYR A 327 -10.02 43.12 0.36
CA TYR A 327 -10.58 44.34 -0.22
C TYR A 327 -9.73 45.52 0.24
#